data_AF-A0A356FVY1-F1
#
_entry.id   AF-A0A356FVY1-F1
#
_cell.length_a   1.000
_cell.length_b   1.000
_cell.length_c   1.000
_cell.angle_alpha   90.00
_cell.angle_beta   90.00
_cell.angle_gamma   90.00
#
_symmetry.space_group_name_H-M   'P 1'
#
loop_
_entity.id
_entity.type
_entity.pdbx_description
1 polymer ?
#
loop_
_entity_poly.entity_id
_entity_poly.type
_entity_poly.pdbx_seq_one_letter_code
_entity_poly.pdbx_strand_id
1 'polypeptide(L)'
;FRRPDLFDAVIAQSGLYSCRSFFGDDCAEDGIYFNSPMEYLPNLNDKELLHQYRHSQIILSVGQGAWENECLHDTHVMDDILRAKNIPAWVD
;
A
#
# COMPACT_ATOMS: atom_id res chain seq x y z
N PHE A 1 2.92 2.81 -3.21
CA PHE A 1 3.01 4.27 -3.50
C PHE A 1 3.53 4.95 -2.25
N ARG A 2 4.29 6.06 -2.33
CA ARG A 2 4.88 6.70 -1.13
C ARG A 2 5.02 8.23 -1.15
N ARG A 3 4.60 8.87 -2.24
CA ARG A 3 4.85 10.29 -2.54
C ARG A 3 3.54 11.07 -2.72
N PRO A 4 2.70 11.19 -1.68
CA PRO A 4 1.46 11.97 -1.75
C PRO A 4 1.74 13.48 -1.89
N ASP A 5 2.99 13.90 -1.68
CA ASP A 5 3.49 15.25 -1.95
C ASP A 5 3.66 15.55 -3.44
N LEU A 6 3.78 14.52 -4.28
CA LEU A 6 3.99 14.64 -5.73
C LEU A 6 2.81 14.15 -6.57
N PHE A 7 2.06 13.16 -6.07
CA PHE A 7 0.95 12.55 -6.77
C PHE A 7 -0.30 12.60 -5.89
N ASP A 8 -1.35 13.22 -6.42
CA ASP A 8 -2.65 13.34 -5.78
C ASP A 8 -3.57 12.14 -6.03
N ALA A 9 -3.22 11.25 -6.98
CA ALA A 9 -3.98 10.05 -7.27
C ALA A 9 -3.11 8.83 -7.59
N VAL A 10 -3.64 7.64 -7.30
CA VAL A 10 -3.08 6.35 -7.71
C VAL A 10 -4.19 5.36 -8.05
N ILE A 11 -3.99 4.62 -9.14
CA ILE A 11 -4.74 3.40 -9.47
C ILE A 11 -3.72 2.26 -9.49
N ALA A 12 -3.84 1.33 -8.55
CA ALA A 12 -3.00 0.13 -8.50
C ALA A 12 -3.85 -1.09 -8.88
N GLN A 13 -3.32 -1.92 -9.78
CA GLN A 13 -4.03 -3.08 -10.33
C GLN A 13 -3.20 -4.33 -10.10
N SER A 14 -3.76 -5.34 -9.44
CA SER A 14 -3.10 -6.62 -9.12
C SER A 14 -1.69 -6.42 -8.53
N GLY A 15 -1.62 -5.55 -7.51
CA GLY A 15 -0.36 -5.16 -6.90
C GLY A 15 0.14 -6.17 -5.86
N LEU A 16 1.45 -6.38 -5.84
CA LEU A 16 2.17 -6.91 -4.69
C LEU A 16 2.64 -5.72 -3.85
N TYR A 17 2.18 -5.66 -2.61
CA TYR A 17 2.37 -4.52 -1.71
C TYR A 17 3.37 -4.82 -0.59
N SER A 18 3.81 -6.08 -0.47
CA SER A 18 4.98 -6.48 0.31
C SER A 18 6.15 -6.92 -0.58
N CYS A 19 7.34 -6.39 -0.29
CA CYS A 19 8.59 -6.82 -0.90
C CYS A 19 9.15 -8.11 -0.25
N ARG A 20 8.55 -8.61 0.84
CA ARG A 20 9.03 -9.81 1.54
C ARG A 20 8.98 -11.05 0.67
N SER A 21 8.03 -11.15 -0.26
CA SER A 21 7.97 -12.24 -1.23
C SER A 21 9.21 -12.32 -2.14
N PHE A 22 9.96 -11.21 -2.28
CA PHE A 22 11.16 -11.13 -3.11
C PHE A 22 12.46 -11.20 -2.29
N PHE A 23 12.48 -10.56 -1.11
CA PHE A 23 13.71 -10.37 -0.32
C PHE A 23 13.72 -11.13 1.01
N GLY A 24 12.63 -11.84 1.35
CA GLY A 24 12.46 -12.50 2.64
C GLY A 24 12.20 -11.51 3.78
N ASP A 25 12.43 -11.97 5.01
CA ASP A 25 12.15 -11.16 6.21
C ASP A 25 13.15 -10.01 6.42
N ASP A 26 14.31 -10.03 5.74
CA ASP A 26 15.33 -8.99 5.84
C ASP A 26 15.04 -7.83 4.87
N CYS A 27 13.99 -7.08 5.19
CA CYS A 27 13.55 -5.90 4.44
C CYS A 27 13.85 -4.58 5.17
N ALA A 28 14.88 -4.56 6.03
CA ALA A 28 15.18 -3.40 6.88
C ALA A 28 15.91 -2.26 6.14
N GLU A 29 16.52 -2.54 4.99
CA GLU A 29 17.15 -1.50 4.17
C GLU A 29 16.11 -0.50 3.66
N ASP A 30 16.37 0.80 3.81
CA ASP A 30 15.47 1.88 3.39
C ASP A 30 15.00 1.74 1.93
N GLY A 31 15.89 1.28 1.05
CA GLY A 31 15.59 1.03 -0.36
C GLY A 31 14.50 -0.03 -0.59
N ILE A 32 14.35 -0.97 0.33
CA ILE A 32 13.33 -2.03 0.29
C ILE A 32 12.12 -1.59 1.12
N TYR A 33 12.35 -1.19 2.37
CA TYR A 33 11.29 -0.84 3.33
C TYR A 33 10.31 0.20 2.77
N PHE A 34 10.81 1.33 2.26
CA PHE A 34 9.94 2.38 1.73
C PHE A 34 9.32 2.04 0.37
N ASN A 35 9.68 0.93 -0.26
CA ASN A 35 9.00 0.40 -1.45
C ASN A 35 7.98 -0.70 -1.11
N SER A 36 7.83 -1.01 0.18
CA SER A 36 6.96 -2.05 0.71
C SER A 36 5.82 -1.44 1.52
N PRO A 37 4.73 -0.95 0.87
CA PRO A 37 3.64 -0.23 1.55
C PRO A 37 2.97 -0.99 2.70
N MET A 38 2.90 -2.32 2.63
CA MET A 38 2.37 -3.12 3.75
C MET A 38 3.21 -3.01 5.02
N GLU A 39 4.51 -2.74 4.91
CA GLU A 39 5.43 -2.64 6.03
C GLU A 39 5.61 -1.19 6.48
N TYR A 40 5.70 -0.23 5.55
CA TYR A 40 5.99 1.16 5.93
C TYR A 40 4.73 1.94 6.37
N LEU A 41 3.57 1.74 5.73
CA LEU A 41 2.36 2.51 6.05
C LEU A 41 1.85 2.30 7.48
N PRO A 42 1.83 1.07 8.05
CA PRO A 42 1.43 0.87 9.45
C PRO A 42 2.28 1.69 10.43
N ASN A 43 3.56 1.88 10.12
CA ASN A 43 4.51 2.61 10.94
C ASN A 43 4.53 4.12 10.66
N LEU A 44 3.83 4.58 9.62
CA LEU A 44 3.75 6.01 9.29
C LEU A 44 2.90 6.76 10.32
N ASN A 45 3.53 7.68 11.04
CA ASN A 45 2.88 8.53 12.05
C ASN A 45 3.03 10.02 11.79
N ASP A 46 3.68 10.40 10.69
CA ASP A 46 3.83 11.80 10.27
C ASP A 46 2.45 12.37 9.91
N LYS A 47 2.00 13.37 10.69
CA LYS A 47 0.68 13.99 10.51
C LYS A 47 0.57 14.72 9.18
N GLU A 48 1.69 15.31 8.76
CA GLU A 48 1.96 15.90 7.47
C GLU A 48 1.51 15.02 6.32
N LEU A 49 2.25 13.93 6.21
CA LEU A 49 2.12 12.98 5.14
C LEU A 49 0.77 12.25 5.18
N LEU A 50 0.27 11.92 6.39
CA LEU A 50 -1.05 11.33 6.57
C LEU A 50 -2.17 12.27 6.12
N HIS A 51 -2.05 13.58 6.36
CA HIS A 51 -3.01 14.55 5.85
C HIS A 51 -3.05 14.52 4.32
N GLN A 52 -1.89 14.47 3.67
CA GLN A 52 -1.80 14.40 2.21
C GLN A 52 -2.42 13.11 1.66
N TYR A 53 -2.09 11.94 2.24
CA TYR A 53 -2.74 10.68 1.85
C TYR A 53 -4.26 10.70 1.96
N ARG A 54 -4.80 11.35 3.00
CA ARG A 54 -6.25 11.45 3.21
C ARG A 54 -6.96 12.32 2.18
N HIS A 55 -6.22 13.19 1.49
CA HIS A 55 -6.72 14.03 0.41
C HIS A 55 -6.41 13.45 -0.98
N SER A 56 -5.65 12.36 -1.06
CA SER A 56 -5.37 11.68 -2.32
C SER A 56 -6.54 10.80 -2.76
N GLN A 57 -6.65 10.57 -4.07
CA GLN A 57 -7.54 9.56 -4.64
C GLN A 57 -6.79 8.23 -4.78
N ILE A 58 -7.14 7.24 -3.96
CA ILE A 58 -6.51 5.93 -3.97
C ILE A 58 -7.52 4.89 -4.44
N ILE A 59 -7.20 4.21 -5.54
CA ILE A 59 -7.97 3.08 -6.07
C ILE A 59 -7.05 1.86 -6.12
N LEU A 60 -7.42 0.78 -5.43
CA LEU A 60 -6.75 -0.51 -5.50
C LEU A 60 -7.73 -1.50 -6.13
N SER A 61 -7.34 -2.16 -7.19
CA SER A 61 -8.15 -3.20 -7.82
C SER A 61 -7.36 -4.49 -7.98
N VAL A 62 -8.03 -5.63 -7.83
CA VAL A 62 -7.38 -6.95 -7.98
C VAL A 62 -8.28 -7.95 -8.68
N GLY A 63 -7.68 -8.77 -9.55
CA GLY A 63 -8.39 -9.87 -10.19
C GLY A 63 -8.74 -10.98 -9.19
N GLN A 64 -9.83 -11.70 -9.45
CA GLN A 64 -10.23 -12.90 -8.68
C GLN A 64 -9.95 -14.20 -9.45
N GLY A 65 -8.97 -14.15 -10.37
CA GLY A 65 -8.56 -15.29 -11.19
C GLY A 65 -7.65 -16.27 -10.44
N ALA A 66 -7.45 -17.47 -11.00
CA ALA A 66 -6.73 -18.57 -10.37
C ALA A 66 -5.25 -18.28 -9.98
N TRP A 67 -4.67 -17.17 -10.44
CA TRP A 67 -3.26 -16.80 -10.24
C TRP A 67 -3.07 -15.57 -9.36
N GLU A 68 -4.14 -15.00 -8.83
CA GLU A 68 -4.12 -13.70 -8.13
C GLU A 68 -4.06 -13.85 -6.61
N ASN A 69 -3.92 -15.07 -6.06
CA ASN A 69 -4.06 -15.32 -4.62
C ASN A 69 -3.18 -14.41 -3.75
N GLU A 70 -1.93 -14.16 -4.17
CA GLU A 70 -1.00 -13.27 -3.45
C GLU A 70 -1.43 -11.79 -3.58
N CYS A 71 -1.71 -11.33 -4.80
CA CYS A 71 -2.19 -9.96 -5.04
C CYS A 71 -3.51 -9.67 -4.30
N LEU A 72 -4.41 -10.65 -4.25
CA LEU A 72 -5.70 -10.56 -3.58
C LEU A 72 -5.52 -10.43 -2.07
N HIS A 73 -4.64 -11.27 -1.50
CA HIS A 73 -4.25 -11.17 -0.09
C HIS A 73 -3.67 -9.78 0.23
N ASP A 74 -2.67 -9.35 -0.53
CA ASP A 74 -1.99 -8.07 -0.34
C ASP A 74 -2.97 -6.89 -0.47
N THR A 75 -3.91 -6.95 -1.42
CA THR A 75 -4.94 -5.91 -1.62
C THR A 75 -5.87 -5.81 -0.42
N HIS A 76 -6.28 -6.94 0.18
CA HIS A 76 -7.08 -6.93 1.41
C HIS A 76 -6.31 -6.38 2.61
N VAL A 77 -5.04 -6.78 2.78
CA VAL A 77 -4.20 -6.24 3.86
C VAL A 77 -4.00 -4.74 3.71
N MET A 78 -3.84 -4.25 2.47
CA MET A 78 -3.78 -2.81 2.21
C MET A 78 -5.08 -2.09 2.57
N ASP A 79 -6.26 -2.67 2.29
CA ASP A 79 -7.54 -2.08 2.73
C ASP A 79 -7.57 -1.91 4.25
N ASP A 80 -7.17 -2.94 5.00
CA ASP A 80 -7.12 -2.90 6.47
C ASP A 80 -6.15 -1.82 6.98
N ILE A 81 -4.96 -1.70 6.38
CA ILE A 81 -3.96 -0.69 6.75
C ILE A 81 -4.48 0.73 6.50
N LEU A 82 -5.07 0.97 5.33
CA LEU A 82 -5.61 2.27 4.95
C LEU A 82 -6.78 2.66 5.87
N ARG A 83 -7.69 1.72 6.17
CA ARG A 83 -8.78 1.91 7.14
C ARG A 83 -8.24 2.24 8.54
N ALA A 84 -7.26 1.49 9.03
CA ALA A 84 -6.65 1.73 10.35
C ALA A 84 -6.02 3.13 10.47
N LYS A 85 -5.53 3.70 9.37
CA LYS A 85 -4.94 5.05 9.30
C LYS A 85 -5.96 6.15 8.97
N ASN A 86 -7.23 5.80 8.78
CA ASN A 86 -8.30 6.69 8.31
C ASN A 86 -7.94 7.34 6.97
N ILE A 87 -7.35 6.57 6.04
CA ILE A 87 -7.05 7.00 4.68
C ILE A 87 -8.17 6.47 3.76
N PRO A 88 -8.98 7.34 3.14
CA PRO A 88 -10.02 6.90 2.20
C PRO A 88 -9.40 6.24 0.96
N ALA A 89 -9.94 5.09 0.56
CA ALA A 89 -9.59 4.42 -0.67
C ALA A 89 -10.79 3.65 -1.22
N TRP A 90 -10.83 3.45 -2.53
CA TRP A 90 -11.70 2.46 -3.18
C TRP A 90 -10.88 1.19 -3.40
N VAL A 91 -11.31 0.09 -2.78
CA VAL A 91 -10.72 -1.24 -2.97
C VAL A 91 -11.77 -2.17 -3.59
N ASP A 92 -11.45 -2.80 -4.72
CA ASP A 92 -12.34 -3.69 -5.50
C ASP A 92 -11.63 -4.95 -6.03
#